data_AF-X0WEW9-F1
#
_entry.id   AF-X0WEW9-F1
#
_cell.length_a   1.000
_cell.length_b   1.000
_cell.length_c   1.000
_cell.angle_alpha   90.00
_cell.angle_beta   90.00
_cell.angle_gamma   90.00
#
_symmetry.space_group_name_H-M   'P 1'
#
loop_
_entity.id
_entity.type
_entity.pdbx_description
1 polymer ?
#
loop_
_entity_poly.entity_id
_entity_poly.type
_entity_poly.pdbx_seq_one_letter_code
_entity_poly.pdbx_strand_id
1 'polypeptide(L)'
;MSRRRQKKRPEKDEPRREKSGRLRRAAVVLLGVGLLSTALAAGLLLSGVVGGGPSGPRAVIVDQLSLSQRNPDFTASATDILEQADYTVDYFPGEQVTVDFYRNLPTHGYDLIILRVHS
;
A
#
# COMPACT_ATOMS: atom_id res chain seq x y z
N MET A 1 -63.22 12.33 -67.42
CA MET A 1 -62.39 11.10 -67.29
C MET A 1 -61.07 11.45 -66.62
N SER A 2 -60.84 10.86 -65.45
CA SER A 2 -59.77 11.15 -64.49
C SER A 2 -58.43 10.50 -64.86
N ARG A 3 -57.31 11.20 -64.63
CA ARG A 3 -56.01 10.55 -64.31
C ARG A 3 -55.25 11.36 -63.25
N ARG A 4 -55.55 11.08 -61.98
CA ARG A 4 -54.81 11.56 -60.81
C ARG A 4 -53.58 10.66 -60.65
N ARG A 5 -52.39 11.16 -61.00
CA ARG A 5 -51.12 10.44 -60.77
C ARG A 5 -50.87 10.30 -59.27
N GLN A 6 -50.95 9.06 -58.76
CA GLN A 6 -50.52 8.74 -57.40
C GLN A 6 -49.00 8.81 -57.31
N LYS A 7 -48.50 9.71 -56.46
CA LYS A 7 -47.10 9.86 -56.10
C LYS A 7 -46.79 8.80 -55.02
N LYS A 8 -45.99 7.78 -55.36
CA LYS A 8 -45.49 6.80 -54.38
C LYS A 8 -44.66 7.53 -53.32
N ARG A 9 -45.03 7.38 -52.04
CA ARG A 9 -44.22 7.81 -50.89
C ARG A 9 -42.98 6.89 -50.79
N PRO A 10 -41.78 7.41 -50.49
CA PRO A 10 -40.66 6.56 -50.15
C PRO A 10 -40.89 5.99 -48.75
N GLU A 11 -40.84 4.67 -48.66
CA GLU A 11 -40.77 3.91 -47.43
C GLU A 11 -39.44 4.23 -46.74
N LYS A 12 -39.52 4.77 -45.52
CA LYS A 12 -38.36 5.18 -44.75
C LYS A 12 -37.82 3.93 -44.06
N ASP A 13 -36.80 3.33 -44.65
CA ASP A 13 -36.01 2.28 -44.01
C ASP A 13 -35.39 2.83 -42.72
N GLU A 14 -35.98 2.50 -41.57
CA GLU A 14 -35.32 2.65 -40.28
C GLU A 14 -34.36 1.46 -40.11
N PRO A 15 -33.03 1.65 -40.02
CA PRO A 15 -32.14 0.59 -39.57
C PRO A 15 -32.23 0.53 -38.04
N ARG A 16 -33.39 0.10 -37.56
CA ARG A 16 -33.64 -0.15 -36.14
C ARG A 16 -33.10 -1.56 -35.88
N ARG A 17 -32.22 -1.67 -34.86
CA ARG A 17 -32.10 -2.87 -34.01
C ARG A 17 -30.95 -3.86 -34.25
N GLU A 18 -29.73 -3.41 -34.55
CA GLU A 18 -28.53 -4.27 -34.42
C GLU A 18 -27.45 -3.73 -33.46
N LYS A 19 -27.38 -2.42 -33.25
CA LYS A 19 -26.33 -1.78 -32.44
C LYS A 19 -26.45 -2.02 -30.93
N SER A 20 -27.64 -2.37 -30.42
CA SER A 20 -27.89 -2.51 -28.98
C SER A 20 -27.21 -3.71 -28.33
N GLY A 21 -26.99 -4.80 -29.08
CA GLY A 21 -26.31 -6.00 -28.58
C GLY A 21 -24.82 -5.77 -28.34
N ARG A 22 -24.14 -5.06 -29.26
CA ARG A 22 -22.73 -4.67 -29.11
C ARG A 22 -22.50 -3.71 -27.94
N LEU A 23 -23.37 -2.72 -27.78
CA LEU A 23 -23.33 -1.78 -26.64
C LEU A 23 -23.52 -2.49 -25.29
N ARG A 24 -24.45 -3.44 -25.20
CA ARG A 24 -24.65 -4.26 -23.97
C ARG A 24 -23.45 -5.12 -23.64
N ARG A 25 -22.85 -5.79 -24.64
CA ARG A 25 -21.63 -6.60 -24.44
C ARG A 25 -20.45 -5.73 -24.01
N ALA A 26 -20.26 -4.57 -24.62
CA ALA A 26 -19.22 -3.63 -24.23
C ALA A 26 -19.41 -3.14 -22.79
N ALA A 27 -20.65 -2.82 -22.39
CA ALA A 27 -20.95 -2.41 -21.01
C ALA A 27 -20.66 -3.52 -19.99
N VAL A 28 -20.99 -4.77 -20.29
CA VAL A 28 -20.68 -5.93 -19.42
C VAL A 28 -19.17 -6.15 -19.31
N VAL A 29 -18.43 -6.03 -20.41
CA VAL A 29 -16.96 -6.15 -20.41
C VAL A 29 -16.34 -5.03 -19.56
N LEU A 30 -16.79 -3.78 -19.73
CA LEU A 30 -16.29 -2.64 -18.95
C LEU A 30 -16.58 -2.79 -17.45
N LEU A 31 -17.77 -3.29 -17.09
CA LEU A 31 -18.11 -3.58 -15.69
C LEU A 31 -17.23 -4.70 -15.12
N GLY A 32 -16.98 -5.77 -15.90
CA GLY A 32 -16.10 -6.86 -15.50
C GLY A 32 -14.66 -6.39 -15.29
N VAL A 33 -14.13 -5.59 -16.22
CA VAL A 33 -12.79 -5.00 -16.09
C VAL A 33 -12.72 -4.06 -14.89
N GLY A 34 -13.73 -3.21 -14.69
CA GLY A 34 -13.79 -2.32 -13.53
C GLY A 34 -13.81 -3.07 -12.20
N LEU A 35 -14.59 -4.15 -12.10
CA LEU A 35 -14.64 -5.01 -10.92
C LEU A 35 -13.31 -5.74 -10.69
N LEU A 36 -12.67 -6.23 -11.74
CA LEU A 36 -11.37 -6.90 -11.62
C LEU A 36 -10.27 -5.93 -11.19
N SER A 37 -10.23 -4.73 -11.78
CA SER A 37 -9.26 -3.69 -11.43
C SER A 37 -9.44 -3.20 -9.99
N THR A 38 -10.69 -3.03 -9.54
CA THR A 38 -10.98 -2.64 -8.16
C THR A 38 -10.64 -3.74 -7.16
N ALA A 39 -10.93 -5.01 -7.48
CA ALA A 39 -10.54 -6.14 -6.65
C ALA A 39 -9.01 -6.27 -6.55
N LEU A 40 -8.29 -6.07 -7.65
CA LEU A 40 -6.83 -6.11 -7.67
C LEU A 40 -6.22 -4.96 -6.86
N ALA A 41 -6.74 -3.73 -7.02
CA ALA A 41 -6.29 -2.58 -6.24
C ALA A 41 -6.57 -2.76 -4.74
N ALA A 42 -7.76 -3.25 -4.37
CA ALA A 42 -8.09 -3.58 -2.98
C ALA A 42 -7.15 -4.66 -2.43
N GLY A 43 -6.84 -5.70 -3.22
CA GLY A 43 -5.89 -6.73 -2.85
C GLY A 43 -4.48 -6.16 -2.57
N LEU A 44 -3.98 -5.28 -3.44
CA LEU A 44 -2.68 -4.62 -3.25
C LEU A 44 -2.66 -3.71 -2.00
N LEU A 45 -3.74 -2.98 -1.77
CA LEU A 45 -3.88 -2.12 -0.58
C LEU A 45 -3.92 -2.95 0.72
N LEU A 46 -4.67 -4.06 0.73
CA LEU A 46 -4.75 -4.97 1.88
C LEU A 46 -3.46 -5.75 2.11
N SER A 47 -2.67 -6.00 1.07
CA SER A 47 -1.39 -6.73 1.17
C SER A 47 -0.25 -5.89 1.76
N GLY A 48 -0.47 -4.60 2.04
CA GLY A 48 0.57 -3.72 2.57
C GLY A 48 1.64 -3.30 1.55
N VAL A 49 1.65 -3.85 0.33
CA VAL A 49 2.57 -3.47 -0.76
C VAL A 49 2.48 -1.98 -1.11
N VAL A 50 1.29 -1.39 -0.98
CA VAL A 50 1.04 0.02 -1.29
C VAL A 50 1.05 0.89 -0.01
N GLY A 51 1.07 0.27 1.17
CA GLY A 51 1.17 0.96 2.46
C GLY A 51 2.62 1.02 2.91
N GLY A 52 3.26 2.18 2.76
CA GLY A 52 4.65 2.41 3.10
C GLY A 52 5.00 2.15 4.56
N GLY A 53 5.30 0.89 4.90
CA GLY A 53 6.25 0.58 5.97
C GLY A 53 7.66 1.00 5.53
N PRO A 54 8.63 1.05 6.46
CA PRO A 54 10.03 1.29 6.09
C PRO A 54 10.41 0.31 4.98
N SER A 55 10.81 0.83 3.81
CA SER A 55 11.13 0.01 2.63
C SER A 55 12.49 -0.69 2.75
N GLY A 56 13.13 -0.61 3.91
CA GLY A 56 14.44 -1.16 4.23
C GLY A 56 14.45 -1.86 5.59
N PRO A 57 15.55 -2.53 5.95
CA PRO A 57 15.65 -3.28 7.19
C PRO A 57 15.49 -2.36 8.41
N ARG A 58 14.98 -2.90 9.51
CA ARG A 58 14.70 -2.14 10.74
C ARG A 58 15.64 -2.57 11.85
N ALA A 59 16.31 -1.59 12.44
CA ALA A 59 17.17 -1.79 13.61
C ALA A 59 16.60 -1.05 14.82
N VAL A 60 16.90 -1.56 16.01
CA VAL A 60 16.59 -0.88 17.26
C VAL A 60 17.80 -0.86 18.18
N ILE A 61 18.02 0.29 18.82
CA ILE A 61 19.00 0.48 19.88
C ILE A 61 18.23 0.60 21.20
N VAL A 62 18.43 -0.37 22.09
CA VAL A 62 17.83 -0.41 23.43
C VAL A 62 18.90 -0.06 24.45
N ASP A 63 18.87 1.17 24.96
CA ASP A 63 19.90 1.71 25.85
C ASP A 63 19.40 1.83 27.30
N GLN A 64 19.48 0.73 28.06
CA GLN A 64 19.15 0.74 29.48
C GLN A 64 20.14 1.60 30.29
N LEU A 65 21.38 1.75 29.81
CA LEU A 65 22.43 2.49 30.49
C LEU A 65 22.30 4.00 30.34
N SER A 66 21.43 4.53 29.46
CA SER A 66 21.29 5.98 29.25
C SER A 66 20.92 6.75 30.52
N LEU A 67 20.29 6.09 31.49
CA LEU A 67 19.91 6.64 32.79
C LEU A 67 21.12 6.98 33.67
N SER A 68 22.11 6.09 33.72
CA SER A 68 23.25 6.17 34.65
C SER A 68 24.58 6.47 33.96
N GLN A 69 24.70 6.13 32.68
CA GLN A 69 25.93 6.19 31.89
C GLN A 69 25.56 6.71 30.50
N ARG A 70 25.22 8.00 30.37
CA ARG A 70 24.96 8.61 29.06
C ARG A 70 26.19 8.48 28.17
N ASN A 71 25.98 8.08 26.92
CA ASN A 71 27.01 8.04 25.90
C ASN A 71 26.41 8.50 24.57
N PRO A 72 26.26 9.82 24.34
CA PRO A 72 25.67 10.34 23.11
C PRO A 72 26.49 9.98 21.87
N ASP A 73 27.82 9.84 22.00
CA ASP A 73 28.70 9.46 20.91
C ASP A 73 28.41 8.03 20.41
N PHE A 74 28.12 7.11 21.33
CA PHE A 74 27.66 5.77 20.99
C PHE A 74 26.35 5.81 20.20
N THR A 75 25.34 6.52 20.72
CA THR A 75 24.02 6.58 20.07
C THR A 75 24.12 7.21 18.68
N ALA A 76 24.87 8.31 18.54
CA ALA A 76 25.08 8.96 17.25
C ALA A 76 25.81 8.03 16.28
N SER A 77 26.96 7.48 16.68
CA SER A 77 27.78 6.63 15.81
C SER A 77 27.05 5.35 15.38
N ALA A 78 26.34 4.71 16.31
CA ALA A 78 25.58 3.50 16.00
C ALA A 78 24.41 3.79 15.05
N THR A 79 23.71 4.90 15.25
CA THR A 79 22.63 5.33 14.36
C THR A 79 23.17 5.64 12.96
N ASP A 80 24.24 6.44 12.86
CA ASP A 80 24.85 6.82 11.59
C ASP A 80 25.32 5.59 10.78
N ILE A 81 25.96 4.61 11.44
CA ILE A 81 26.41 3.37 10.78
C ILE A 81 25.23 2.57 10.22
N LEU A 82 24.14 2.48 10.98
CA LEU A 82 22.95 1.73 10.58
C LEU A 82 22.20 2.43 9.45
N GLU A 83 22.02 3.75 9.53
CA GLU A 83 21.38 4.54 8.48
C GLU A 83 22.21 4.52 7.18
N GLN A 84 23.54 4.56 7.26
CA GLN A 84 24.43 4.37 6.09
C GLN A 84 24.29 2.98 5.45
N ALA A 85 23.79 2.00 6.20
CA ALA A 85 23.48 0.65 5.71
C ALA A 85 21.99 0.47 5.34
N ASP A 86 21.27 1.57 5.09
CA ASP A 86 19.85 1.61 4.71
C ASP A 86 18.88 1.10 5.79
N TYR A 87 19.30 1.02 7.07
CA TYR A 87 18.39 0.68 8.15
C TYR A 87 17.55 1.89 8.57
N THR A 88 16.28 1.65 8.90
CA THR A 88 15.51 2.56 9.75
C THR A 88 15.77 2.22 11.20
N VAL A 89 16.19 3.21 12.00
CA VAL A 89 16.67 3.00 13.37
C VAL A 89 15.71 3.59 14.39
N ASP A 90 15.22 2.75 15.30
CA ASP A 90 14.49 3.18 16.49
C ASP A 90 15.45 3.23 17.71
N TYR A 91 15.36 4.26 18.55
CA TYR A 91 16.16 4.39 19.77
C TYR A 91 15.27 4.48 21.01
N PHE A 92 15.48 3.56 21.96
CA PHE A 92 14.78 3.53 23.24
C PHE A 92 15.77 3.81 24.39
N PRO A 93 15.73 5.00 25.02
CA PRO A 93 16.52 5.29 26.21
C PRO A 93 15.95 4.54 27.43
N GLY A 94 16.76 4.39 28.46
CA GLY A 94 16.49 3.56 29.64
C GLY A 94 15.19 3.88 30.38
N GLU A 95 14.71 5.12 30.32
CA GLU A 95 13.37 5.50 30.83
C GLU A 95 12.23 4.71 30.18
N GLN A 96 12.41 4.25 28.94
CA GLN A 96 11.43 3.50 28.14
C GLN A 96 11.69 1.99 28.17
N VAL A 97 12.85 1.56 28.64
CA VAL A 97 13.27 0.15 28.68
C VAL A 97 12.76 -0.52 29.96
N THR A 98 11.54 -1.01 29.90
CA THR A 98 10.87 -1.74 31.00
C THR A 98 10.90 -3.26 30.80
N VAL A 99 10.51 -4.02 31.84
CA VAL A 99 10.31 -5.47 31.71
C VAL A 99 9.27 -5.80 30.64
N ASP A 100 8.16 -5.04 30.58
CA ASP A 100 7.12 -5.23 29.59
C ASP A 100 7.58 -4.84 28.18
N PHE A 101 8.46 -3.84 28.07
CA PHE A 101 9.14 -3.55 26.80
C PHE A 101 9.92 -4.78 26.32
N TYR A 102 10.76 -5.40 27.15
CA TYR A 102 11.50 -6.61 26.76
C TYR A 102 10.60 -7.80 26.41
N ARG A 103 9.46 -7.97 27.10
CA ARG A 103 8.49 -9.02 26.77
C ARG A 103 7.93 -8.86 25.36
N ASN A 104 7.68 -7.62 24.94
CA ASN A 104 7.07 -7.31 23.64
C ASN A 104 8.10 -7.02 22.54
N LEU A 105 9.37 -6.75 22.87
CA LEU A 105 10.42 -6.45 21.91
C LEU A 105 10.51 -7.45 20.73
N PRO A 106 10.39 -8.79 20.95
CA PRO A 106 10.40 -9.75 19.84
C PRO A 106 9.23 -9.61 18.86
N THR A 107 8.12 -8.97 19.25
CA THR A 107 6.93 -8.81 18.40
C THR A 107 7.01 -7.59 17.49
N HIS A 108 8.04 -6.75 17.62
CA HIS A 108 8.16 -5.48 16.88
C HIS A 108 8.75 -5.62 15.47
N GLY A 109 9.25 -6.81 15.11
CA GLY A 109 9.73 -7.11 13.76
C GLY A 109 11.01 -6.37 13.36
N TYR A 110 11.94 -6.19 14.31
CA TYR A 110 13.27 -5.67 14.02
C TYR A 110 14.17 -6.76 13.45
N ASP A 111 14.95 -6.42 12.43
CA ASP A 111 15.96 -7.29 11.81
C ASP A 111 17.26 -7.32 12.65
N LEU A 112 17.54 -6.23 13.37
CA LEU A 112 18.70 -6.11 14.26
C LEU A 112 18.32 -5.42 15.56
N ILE A 113 18.77 -5.98 16.68
CA ILE A 113 18.56 -5.43 18.03
C ILE A 113 19.93 -5.22 18.68
N ILE A 114 20.26 -3.98 19.03
CA ILE A 114 21.47 -3.63 19.80
C ILE A 114 21.05 -3.36 21.24
N LEU A 115 21.60 -4.15 22.17
CA LEU A 115 21.33 -4.00 23.60
C LEU A 115 22.55 -3.37 24.30
N ARG A 116 22.35 -2.21 24.91
CA ARG A 116 23.35 -1.57 25.79
C ARG A 116 22.90 -1.76 27.25
N VAL A 117 23.49 -2.79 27.89
CA VAL A 117 23.13 -3.29 29.23
C VAL A 117 24.37 -3.50 30.11
N HIS A 118 24.18 -3.75 31.41
CA HIS A 118 25.27 -4.06 32.35
C HIS A 118 25.87 -5.46 32.09
N SER A 119 27.18 -5.59 32.35
CA SER A 119 27.93 -6.87 32.38
C SER A 119 28.09 -7.36 33.81
#